data_AF-A0A2A4YTI4-F1
#
_entry.id   AF-A0A2A4YTI4-F1
#
_cell.length_a   1.000
_cell.length_b   1.000
_cell.length_c   1.000
_cell.angle_alpha   90.00
_cell.angle_beta   90.00
_cell.angle_gamma   90.00
#
_symmetry.space_group_name_H-M   'P 1'
#
loop_
_entity.id
_entity.type
_entity.pdbx_description
1 polymer ?
#
loop_
_entity_poly.entity_id
_entity_poly.type
_entity_poly.pdbx_seq_one_letter_code
_entity_poly.pdbx_strand_id
1 'polypeptide(L)'
;MRVNIILTLILCLCFGSVSAHAEDMTISQAYRALPHQRTQFNVSHAKMSAPETKYLEHLFFVTDLAFRERMVMLRAFHAGKDHRYIEIYNKEIGNLLGSFEFIDPPNRALEQVEKLVIESINEQRGFFNIWYKARGTSQYKNWQKNIASHKYVQSSHQKLIQAYGVLKQNYPKEMPHNQQSFYDHLCALDFL
;
A
#
# COMPACT_ATOMS: atom_id res chain seq x y z
N MET A 1 53.76 -26.10 -41.44
CA MET A 1 53.38 -26.03 -40.01
C MET A 1 52.38 -24.88 -39.87
N ARG A 2 51.07 -25.13 -39.73
CA ARG A 2 50.33 -25.30 -38.46
C ARG A 2 50.69 -24.17 -37.49
N VAL A 3 49.81 -23.26 -37.04
CA VAL A 3 48.45 -23.43 -36.51
C VAL A 3 47.65 -22.12 -36.64
N ASN A 4 46.37 -22.22 -37.03
CA ASN A 4 45.33 -21.19 -36.92
C ASN A 4 44.87 -21.05 -35.46
N ILE A 5 44.72 -19.83 -34.94
CA ILE A 5 43.86 -19.56 -33.77
C ILE A 5 43.03 -18.32 -34.04
N ILE A 6 41.81 -18.53 -34.51
CA ILE A 6 40.72 -17.54 -34.50
C ILE A 6 40.16 -17.54 -33.09
N LEU A 7 40.35 -16.44 -32.35
CA LEU A 7 39.80 -16.26 -31.01
C LEU A 7 38.39 -15.67 -31.13
N THR A 8 37.39 -16.52 -31.29
CA THR A 8 35.98 -16.14 -31.26
C THR A 8 35.57 -15.85 -29.82
N LEU A 9 35.52 -14.59 -29.43
CA LEU A 9 34.90 -14.15 -28.18
C LEU A 9 33.37 -14.28 -28.30
N ILE A 10 32.84 -15.41 -27.82
CA ILE A 10 31.41 -15.56 -27.56
C ILE A 10 31.10 -14.74 -26.30
N LEU A 11 30.67 -13.50 -26.51
CA LEU A 11 30.12 -12.67 -25.45
C LEU A 11 28.69 -13.16 -25.15
N CYS A 12 28.58 -14.21 -24.34
CA CYS A 12 27.34 -14.56 -23.64
C CYS A 12 27.05 -13.49 -22.58
N LEU A 13 26.55 -12.33 -23.01
CA LEU A 13 25.81 -11.47 -22.11
C LEU A 13 24.44 -12.11 -21.91
N CYS A 14 24.38 -12.95 -20.88
CA CYS A 14 23.16 -13.31 -20.20
C CYS A 14 22.44 -12.01 -19.82
N PHE A 15 21.61 -11.47 -20.72
CA PHE A 15 20.44 -10.72 -20.31
C PHE A 15 19.54 -11.72 -19.58
N GLY A 16 19.90 -11.99 -18.34
CA GLY A 16 18.97 -12.51 -17.36
C GLY A 16 17.81 -11.52 -17.36
N SER A 17 16.75 -11.91 -18.05
CA SER A 17 15.42 -11.38 -17.84
C SER A 17 15.14 -11.53 -16.37
N VAL A 18 15.43 -10.46 -15.61
CA VAL A 18 14.89 -10.30 -14.27
C VAL A 18 13.39 -10.15 -14.48
N SER A 19 12.72 -11.29 -14.55
CA SER A 19 11.30 -11.39 -14.33
C SER A 19 11.09 -10.89 -12.92
N ALA A 20 10.89 -9.58 -12.78
CA ALA A 20 10.45 -8.98 -11.53
C ALA A 20 9.06 -9.56 -11.26
N HIS A 21 9.05 -10.67 -10.53
CA HIS A 21 7.84 -11.24 -9.97
C HIS A 21 7.28 -10.17 -9.01
N ALA A 22 6.00 -9.90 -9.17
CA ALA A 22 5.32 -8.86 -8.39
C ALA A 22 5.19 -9.19 -6.91
N GLU A 23 5.56 -10.41 -6.54
CA GLU A 23 5.63 -10.91 -5.18
C GLU A 23 6.80 -10.29 -4.38
N ASP A 24 7.82 -9.71 -5.02
CA ASP A 24 9.08 -9.32 -4.35
C ASP A 24 9.07 -7.92 -3.67
N MET A 25 8.01 -7.13 -3.78
CA MET A 25 8.03 -5.78 -3.18
C MET A 25 7.91 -5.85 -1.66
N THR A 26 8.95 -5.45 -0.92
CA THR A 26 8.86 -5.30 0.55
C THR A 26 8.18 -3.98 0.93
N ILE A 27 7.68 -3.86 2.17
CA ILE A 27 7.16 -2.58 2.70
C ILE A 27 8.21 -1.48 2.58
N SER A 28 9.45 -1.75 2.96
CA SER A 28 10.54 -0.78 2.85
C SER A 28 10.81 -0.36 1.40
N GLN A 29 10.65 -1.25 0.41
CA GLN A 29 10.77 -0.89 -0.99
C GLN A 29 9.57 -0.04 -1.46
N ALA A 30 8.35 -0.34 -1.01
CA ALA A 30 7.17 0.47 -1.31
C ALA A 30 7.34 1.91 -0.79
N TYR A 31 7.82 2.08 0.44
CA TYR A 31 8.04 3.39 1.07
C TYR A 31 9.10 4.25 0.36
N ARG A 32 10.04 3.67 -0.40
CA ARG A 32 11.00 4.45 -1.20
C ARG A 32 10.35 5.27 -2.32
N ALA A 33 9.08 4.97 -2.66
CA ALA A 33 8.32 5.74 -3.64
C ALA A 33 7.68 7.01 -3.04
N LEU A 34 7.71 7.19 -1.72
CA LEU A 34 7.14 8.33 -1.04
C LEU A 34 8.21 9.40 -0.74
N PRO A 35 7.85 10.69 -0.70
CA PRO A 35 8.77 11.77 -0.35
C PRO A 35 9.11 11.83 1.15
N HIS A 36 8.36 11.10 1.98
CA HIS A 36 8.57 11.00 3.42
C HIS A 36 8.96 9.56 3.82
N GLN A 37 9.57 9.43 4.99
CA GLN A 37 9.98 8.13 5.52
C GLN A 37 8.84 7.49 6.32
N ARG A 38 8.97 6.18 6.57
CA ARG A 38 8.11 5.45 7.49
C ARG A 38 8.59 5.68 8.92
N THR A 39 7.82 6.38 9.74
CA THR A 39 8.02 6.38 11.19
C THR A 39 7.33 5.17 11.80
N GLN A 40 8.11 4.27 12.44
CA GLN A 40 7.54 3.13 13.16
C GLN A 40 6.84 3.59 14.43
N PHE A 41 5.62 3.12 14.66
CA PHE A 41 4.92 3.35 15.92
C PHE A 41 5.68 2.72 17.10
N ASN A 42 5.90 3.51 18.16
CA ASN A 42 6.70 3.12 19.31
C ASN A 42 5.79 2.79 20.50
N VAL A 43 5.53 1.50 20.66
CA VAL A 43 4.68 0.92 21.73
C VAL A 43 5.20 1.25 23.12
N SER A 44 6.52 1.16 23.34
CA SER A 44 7.11 1.28 24.69
C SER A 44 7.03 2.69 25.27
N HIS A 45 6.74 3.68 24.44
CA HIS A 45 6.63 5.08 24.86
C HIS A 45 5.24 5.68 24.59
N ALA A 46 4.28 4.86 24.16
CA ALA A 46 2.92 5.29 23.93
C ALA A 46 2.28 5.84 25.21
N LYS A 47 1.48 6.89 25.08
CA LYS A 47 0.75 7.49 26.20
C LYS A 47 -0.66 6.92 26.39
N MET A 48 -1.10 6.13 25.42
CA MET A 48 -2.37 5.40 25.44
C MET A 48 -2.26 4.08 26.22
N SER A 49 -3.40 3.42 26.44
CA SER A 49 -3.43 2.13 27.12
C SER A 49 -2.83 1.00 26.27
N ALA A 50 -2.43 -0.10 26.92
CA ALA A 50 -1.88 -1.26 26.21
C ALA A 50 -2.85 -1.86 25.16
N PRO A 51 -4.17 -1.99 25.41
CA PRO A 51 -5.13 -2.42 24.38
C PRO A 51 -5.14 -1.50 23.15
N GLU A 52 -5.15 -0.18 23.35
CA GLU A 52 -5.12 0.80 22.25
C GLU A 52 -3.83 0.71 21.45
N THR A 53 -2.70 0.53 22.15
CA THR A 53 -1.39 0.45 21.52
C THR A 53 -1.26 -0.80 20.65
N LYS A 54 -1.68 -1.95 21.18
CA LYS A 54 -1.73 -3.22 20.43
C LYS A 54 -2.66 -3.12 19.22
N TYR A 55 -3.78 -2.45 19.39
CA TYR A 55 -4.74 -2.26 18.31
C TYR A 55 -4.18 -1.36 17.19
N LEU A 56 -3.55 -0.24 17.54
CA LEU A 56 -2.91 0.64 16.55
C LEU A 56 -1.73 -0.02 15.84
N GLU A 57 -0.94 -0.84 16.55
CA GLU A 57 0.12 -1.63 15.93
C GLU A 57 -0.45 -2.56 14.84
N HIS A 58 -1.57 -3.24 15.12
CA HIS A 58 -2.29 -4.04 14.13
C HIS A 58 -2.81 -3.19 12.95
N LEU A 59 -3.48 -2.07 13.25
CA LEU A 59 -4.03 -1.18 12.22
C LEU A 59 -2.94 -0.65 11.28
N PHE A 60 -1.80 -0.21 11.82
CA PHE A 60 -0.68 0.27 11.02
C PHE A 60 0.03 -0.84 10.25
N PHE A 61 0.11 -2.05 10.81
CA PHE A 61 0.58 -3.22 10.07
C PHE A 61 -0.31 -3.51 8.85
N VAL A 62 -1.64 -3.51 9.00
CA VAL A 62 -2.56 -3.71 7.89
C VAL A 62 -2.45 -2.58 6.86
N THR A 63 -2.31 -1.33 7.33
CA THR A 63 -2.13 -0.15 6.46
C THR A 63 -0.87 -0.25 5.60
N ASP A 64 0.25 -0.67 6.19
CA ASP A 64 1.51 -0.87 5.48
C ASP A 64 1.43 -1.96 4.41
N LEU A 65 0.75 -3.06 4.73
CA LEU A 65 0.56 -4.16 3.78
C LEU A 65 -0.39 -3.77 2.65
N ALA A 66 -1.50 -3.08 2.95
CA ALA A 66 -2.41 -2.57 1.93
C ALA A 66 -1.72 -1.54 1.01
N PHE A 67 -0.89 -0.66 1.57
CA PHE A 67 -0.06 0.25 0.78
C PHE A 67 0.89 -0.50 -0.14
N ARG A 68 1.62 -1.51 0.36
CA ARG A 68 2.48 -2.36 -0.47
C ARG A 68 1.70 -3.00 -1.62
N GLU A 69 0.54 -3.60 -1.34
CA GLU A 69 -0.31 -4.23 -2.37
C GLU A 69 -0.77 -3.22 -3.44
N ARG A 70 -1.15 -2.01 -3.02
CA ARG A 70 -1.47 -0.92 -3.94
C ARG A 70 -0.29 -0.57 -4.84
N MET A 71 0.92 -0.48 -4.30
CA MET A 71 2.13 -0.17 -5.08
C MET A 71 2.48 -1.28 -6.08
N VAL A 72 2.30 -2.54 -5.68
CA VAL A 72 2.42 -3.69 -6.58
C VAL A 72 1.42 -3.58 -7.73
N MET A 73 0.16 -3.25 -7.44
CA MET A 73 -0.83 -3.08 -8.50
C MET A 73 -0.55 -1.91 -9.42
N LEU A 74 -0.20 -0.73 -8.89
CA LEU A 74 0.18 0.42 -9.73
C LEU A 74 1.30 0.03 -10.71
N ARG A 75 2.35 -0.63 -10.22
CA ARG A 75 3.44 -1.12 -11.07
C ARG A 75 2.95 -2.11 -12.14
N ALA A 76 2.05 -3.03 -11.79
CA ALA A 76 1.48 -3.98 -12.72
C ALA A 76 0.65 -3.32 -13.83
N PHE A 77 -0.16 -2.31 -13.49
CA PHE A 77 -0.96 -1.55 -14.45
C PHE A 77 -0.09 -0.69 -15.37
N HIS A 78 0.98 -0.07 -14.86
CA HIS A 78 1.92 0.67 -15.69
C HIS A 78 2.73 -0.24 -16.63
N ALA A 79 3.09 -1.44 -16.18
CA ALA A 79 3.81 -2.42 -16.97
C ALA A 79 2.91 -3.25 -17.92
N GLY A 80 1.60 -3.03 -17.92
CA GLY A 80 0.65 -3.77 -18.77
C GLY A 80 0.58 -5.28 -18.47
N LYS A 81 0.80 -5.68 -17.21
CA LYS A 81 0.85 -7.11 -16.80
C LYS A 81 -0.53 -7.79 -16.86
N ASP A 82 -0.58 -9.12 -16.81
CA ASP A 82 -1.79 -9.92 -17.04
C ASP A 82 -2.83 -9.89 -15.90
N HIS A 83 -3.88 -10.71 -16.02
CA HIS A 83 -5.04 -10.79 -15.13
C HIS A 83 -4.74 -11.35 -13.73
N ARG A 84 -3.69 -12.14 -13.55
CA ARG A 84 -3.42 -12.83 -12.27
C ARG A 84 -3.15 -11.84 -11.13
N TYR A 85 -2.63 -10.66 -11.49
CA TYR A 85 -2.34 -9.60 -10.54
C TYR A 85 -3.58 -9.06 -9.83
N ILE A 86 -4.70 -8.85 -10.54
CA ILE A 86 -5.91 -8.33 -9.90
C ILE A 86 -6.55 -9.37 -8.97
N GLU A 87 -6.43 -10.66 -9.32
CA GLU A 87 -6.92 -11.76 -8.48
C GLU A 87 -6.09 -11.90 -7.19
N ILE A 88 -4.76 -11.89 -7.32
CA ILE A 88 -3.85 -11.91 -6.17
C ILE A 88 -4.13 -10.71 -5.27
N TYR A 89 -4.16 -9.50 -5.83
CA TYR A 89 -4.46 -8.27 -5.07
C TYR A 89 -5.81 -8.36 -4.32
N ASN A 90 -6.87 -8.81 -4.99
CA ASN A 90 -8.19 -8.94 -4.35
C ASN A 90 -8.17 -9.95 -3.19
N LYS A 91 -7.45 -11.06 -3.35
CA LYS A 91 -7.27 -12.08 -2.31
C LYS A 91 -6.47 -11.52 -1.13
N GLU A 92 -5.33 -10.90 -1.38
CA GLU A 92 -4.48 -10.34 -0.32
C GLU A 92 -5.20 -9.23 0.45
N ILE A 93 -5.87 -8.29 -0.23
CA ILE A 93 -6.70 -7.29 0.44
C ILE A 93 -7.83 -7.95 1.24
N GLY A 94 -8.46 -9.01 0.72
CA GLY A 94 -9.46 -9.78 1.46
C GLY A 94 -8.92 -10.37 2.77
N ASN A 95 -7.75 -11.02 2.71
CA ASN A 95 -7.08 -11.59 3.87
C ASN A 95 -6.70 -10.52 4.90
N LEU A 96 -6.14 -9.40 4.43
CA LEU A 96 -5.75 -8.27 5.28
C LEU A 96 -6.96 -7.69 6.02
N LEU A 97 -8.07 -7.45 5.32
CA LEU A 97 -9.26 -6.90 5.95
C LEU A 97 -9.95 -7.90 6.88
N GLY A 98 -9.89 -9.21 6.58
CA GLY A 98 -10.40 -10.26 7.46
C GLY A 98 -9.66 -10.35 8.81
N SER A 99 -8.44 -9.81 8.92
CA SER A 99 -7.71 -9.77 10.20
C SER A 99 -8.41 -8.94 11.29
N PHE A 100 -9.22 -7.95 10.91
CA PHE A 100 -10.02 -7.15 11.85
C PHE A 100 -11.14 -7.93 12.52
N GLU A 101 -11.57 -9.08 11.96
CA GLU A 101 -12.59 -9.94 12.60
C GLU A 101 -12.09 -10.60 13.90
N PHE A 102 -10.78 -10.59 14.14
CA PHE A 102 -10.15 -11.24 15.30
C PHE A 102 -9.65 -10.26 16.37
N ILE A 103 -9.87 -8.96 16.19
CA ILE A 103 -9.42 -7.93 17.12
C ILE A 103 -10.44 -6.78 17.24
N ASP A 104 -11.07 -6.68 18.39
CA ASP A 104 -12.06 -5.62 18.63
C ASP A 104 -11.39 -4.26 18.88
N PRO A 105 -11.93 -3.16 18.34
CA PRO A 105 -11.51 -1.81 18.69
C PRO A 105 -11.75 -1.55 20.19
N PRO A 106 -10.73 -1.12 20.97
CA PRO A 106 -10.88 -0.98 22.42
C PRO A 106 -11.66 0.28 22.82
N ASN A 107 -11.97 1.18 21.89
CA ASN A 107 -12.80 2.36 22.11
C ASN A 107 -13.48 2.83 20.81
N ARG A 108 -14.43 3.78 20.94
CA ARG A 108 -15.18 4.35 19.81
C ARG A 108 -14.33 5.12 18.79
N ALA A 109 -13.27 5.77 19.24
CA ALA A 109 -12.39 6.51 18.34
C ALA A 109 -11.65 5.57 17.39
N LEU A 110 -11.13 4.45 17.92
CA LEU A 110 -10.43 3.44 17.13
C LEU A 110 -11.39 2.63 16.24
N GLU A 111 -12.63 2.39 16.68
CA GLU A 111 -13.69 1.84 15.82
C GLU A 111 -13.96 2.76 14.61
N GLN A 112 -14.03 4.07 14.84
CA GLN A 112 -14.22 5.05 13.76
C GLN A 112 -13.01 5.08 12.81
N VAL A 113 -11.79 5.05 13.32
CA VAL A 113 -10.56 5.01 12.51
C VAL A 113 -10.52 3.73 11.67
N GLU A 114 -10.81 2.57 12.27
CA GLU A 114 -10.88 1.29 11.57
C GLU A 114 -11.85 1.35 10.41
N LYS A 115 -13.09 1.78 10.67
CA LYS A 115 -14.12 1.90 9.64
C LYS A 115 -13.65 2.76 8.47
N LEU A 116 -13.07 3.94 8.75
CA LEU A 116 -12.56 4.84 7.73
C LEU A 116 -11.43 4.21 6.90
N VAL A 117 -10.49 3.51 7.57
CA VAL A 117 -9.37 2.82 6.90
C VAL A 117 -9.89 1.66 6.03
N ILE A 118 -10.76 0.79 6.57
CA ILE A 118 -11.37 -0.32 5.85
C ILE A 118 -12.15 0.17 4.63
N GLU A 119 -12.97 1.19 4.79
CA GLU A 119 -13.70 1.79 3.67
C GLU A 119 -12.75 2.37 2.62
N SER A 120 -11.68 3.05 3.05
CA SER A 120 -10.67 3.57 2.13
C SER A 120 -10.02 2.44 1.31
N ILE A 121 -9.58 1.35 1.94
CA ILE A 121 -8.94 0.21 1.27
C ILE A 121 -9.92 -0.46 0.30
N ASN A 122 -11.17 -0.61 0.71
CA ASN A 122 -12.23 -1.15 -0.16
C ASN A 122 -12.49 -0.27 -1.39
N GLU A 123 -12.45 1.05 -1.26
CA GLU A 123 -12.56 1.97 -2.39
C GLU A 123 -11.36 1.88 -3.33
N GLN A 124 -10.14 1.76 -2.80
CA GLN A 124 -8.95 1.51 -3.61
C GLN A 124 -9.06 0.18 -4.36
N ARG A 125 -9.53 -0.88 -3.68
CA ARG A 125 -9.84 -2.17 -4.30
C ARG A 125 -10.89 -2.04 -5.41
N GLY A 126 -11.97 -1.31 -5.15
CA GLY A 126 -13.00 -1.03 -6.15
C GLY A 126 -12.43 -0.31 -7.36
N PHE A 127 -11.55 0.68 -7.15
CA PHE A 127 -10.90 1.42 -8.23
C PHE A 127 -10.05 0.52 -9.12
N PHE A 128 -9.16 -0.31 -8.56
CA PHE A 128 -8.36 -1.22 -9.39
C PHE A 128 -9.19 -2.23 -10.17
N ASN A 129 -10.29 -2.73 -9.61
CA ASN A 129 -11.21 -3.62 -10.33
C ASN A 129 -11.90 -2.90 -11.50
N ILE A 130 -12.32 -1.64 -11.30
CA ILE A 130 -12.89 -0.80 -12.37
C ILE A 130 -11.84 -0.55 -13.45
N TRP A 131 -10.62 -0.17 -13.05
CA TRP A 131 -9.53 0.09 -13.97
C TRP A 131 -9.17 -1.17 -14.76
N TYR A 132 -9.11 -2.33 -14.12
CA TYR A 132 -8.88 -3.61 -14.79
C TYR A 132 -9.93 -3.90 -15.87
N LYS A 133 -11.22 -3.72 -15.55
CA LYS A 133 -12.33 -3.93 -16.49
C LYS A 133 -12.31 -2.97 -17.67
N ALA A 134 -11.67 -1.80 -17.53
CA ALA A 134 -11.53 -0.82 -18.60
C ALA A 134 -10.43 -1.15 -19.62
N ARG A 135 -9.67 -2.25 -19.46
CA ARG A 135 -8.58 -2.63 -20.38
C ARG A 135 -9.01 -2.58 -21.85
N GLY A 136 -8.13 -2.04 -22.70
CA GLY A 136 -8.39 -1.82 -24.12
C GLY A 136 -9.18 -0.54 -24.45
N THR A 137 -9.71 0.18 -23.46
CA THR A 137 -10.43 1.44 -23.69
C THR A 137 -9.55 2.68 -23.51
N SER A 138 -10.04 3.84 -23.95
CA SER A 138 -9.42 5.14 -23.66
C SER A 138 -9.38 5.44 -22.16
N GLN A 139 -10.40 5.00 -21.41
CA GLN A 139 -10.49 5.21 -19.97
C GLN A 139 -9.33 4.55 -19.22
N TYR A 140 -8.93 3.34 -19.62
CA TYR A 140 -7.76 2.67 -19.05
C TYR A 140 -6.48 3.50 -19.19
N LYS A 141 -6.26 4.08 -20.38
CA LYS A 141 -5.10 4.93 -20.67
C LYS A 141 -5.18 6.27 -19.94
N ASN A 142 -6.38 6.80 -19.74
CA ASN A 142 -6.58 8.04 -18.99
C ASN A 142 -6.18 7.86 -17.52
N TRP A 143 -6.60 6.76 -16.88
CA TRP A 143 -6.20 6.46 -15.50
C TRP A 143 -4.73 6.08 -15.36
N GLN A 144 -4.07 5.54 -16.40
CA GLN A 144 -2.60 5.39 -16.40
C GLN A 144 -1.86 6.73 -16.28
N LYS A 145 -2.48 7.84 -16.70
CA LYS A 145 -1.88 9.18 -16.62
C LYS A 145 -2.30 9.94 -15.37
N ASN A 146 -3.57 9.79 -14.98
CA ASN A 146 -4.14 10.52 -13.85
C ASN A 146 -5.26 9.72 -13.18
N ILE A 147 -4.98 9.21 -11.99
CA ILE A 147 -5.96 8.51 -11.15
C ILE A 147 -6.70 9.45 -10.18
N ALA A 148 -6.16 10.65 -9.93
CA ALA A 148 -6.61 11.55 -8.87
C ALA A 148 -8.04 12.07 -9.05
N SER A 149 -8.55 12.07 -10.28
CA SER A 149 -9.93 12.47 -10.58
C SER A 149 -10.96 11.36 -10.34
N HIS A 150 -10.53 10.13 -10.05
CA HIS A 150 -11.47 9.04 -9.84
C HIS A 150 -12.19 9.17 -8.50
N LYS A 151 -13.53 9.04 -8.49
CA LYS A 151 -14.36 9.23 -7.29
C LYS A 151 -13.90 8.40 -6.08
N TYR A 152 -13.47 7.15 -6.29
CA TYR A 152 -12.97 6.30 -5.21
C TYR A 152 -11.60 6.72 -4.70
N VAL A 153 -10.75 7.31 -5.56
CA VAL A 153 -9.46 7.85 -5.15
C VAL A 153 -9.68 9.07 -4.24
N GLN A 154 -10.54 9.99 -4.66
CA GLN A 154 -10.89 11.18 -3.87
C GLN A 154 -11.59 10.82 -2.55
N SER A 155 -12.54 9.89 -2.60
CA SER A 155 -13.27 9.43 -1.42
C SER A 155 -12.34 8.72 -0.41
N SER A 156 -11.41 7.88 -0.92
CA SER A 156 -10.40 7.20 -0.10
C SER A 156 -9.48 8.20 0.61
N HIS A 157 -8.96 9.18 -0.14
CA HIS A 157 -8.16 10.29 0.40
C HIS A 157 -8.87 11.04 1.55
N GLN A 158 -10.14 11.43 1.33
CA GLN A 158 -10.91 12.13 2.36
C GLN A 158 -11.12 11.29 3.63
N LYS A 159 -11.30 9.97 3.51
CA LYS A 159 -11.41 9.08 4.67
C LYS A 159 -10.10 8.96 5.44
N LEU A 160 -8.97 8.91 4.75
CA LEU A 160 -7.65 8.84 5.39
C LEU A 160 -7.32 10.13 6.14
N ILE A 161 -7.67 11.30 5.57
CA ILE A 161 -7.60 12.58 6.27
C ILE A 161 -8.47 12.56 7.53
N GLN A 162 -9.72 12.09 7.43
CA GLN A 162 -10.62 12.00 8.58
C GLN A 162 -10.08 11.05 9.66
N ALA A 163 -9.55 9.89 9.26
CA ALA A 163 -8.94 8.92 10.18
C ALA A 163 -7.78 9.54 10.95
N TYR A 164 -6.89 10.27 10.26
CA TYR A 164 -5.80 11.00 10.90
C TYR A 164 -6.33 12.07 11.86
N GLY A 165 -7.37 12.80 11.46
CA GLY A 165 -8.04 13.79 12.32
C GLY A 165 -8.57 13.18 13.61
N VAL A 166 -9.23 12.01 13.54
CA VAL A 166 -9.73 11.28 14.72
C VAL A 166 -8.57 10.88 15.64
N LEU A 167 -7.48 10.34 15.10
CA LEU A 167 -6.29 9.98 15.90
C LEU A 167 -5.69 11.21 16.60
N LYS A 168 -5.50 12.32 15.87
CA LYS A 168 -4.92 13.56 16.43
C LYS A 168 -5.80 14.16 17.51
N GLN A 169 -7.12 14.12 17.36
CA GLN A 169 -8.07 14.67 18.32
C GLN A 169 -8.13 13.83 19.61
N ASN A 170 -8.07 12.49 19.50
CA ASN A 170 -8.21 11.60 20.64
C ASN A 170 -6.89 11.29 21.36
N TYR A 171 -5.76 11.44 20.67
CA TYR A 171 -4.43 11.21 21.23
C TYR A 171 -3.53 12.48 21.21
N PRO A 172 -4.01 13.64 21.71
CA PRO A 172 -3.28 14.90 21.59
C PRO A 172 -2.02 14.96 22.47
N LYS A 173 -1.98 14.14 23.54
CA LYS A 173 -0.85 14.03 24.48
C LYS A 173 0.18 12.98 24.07
N GLU A 174 -0.06 12.28 22.97
CA GLU A 174 0.87 11.29 22.44
C GLU A 174 2.18 11.97 22.01
N MET A 175 3.29 11.23 22.06
CA MET A 175 4.59 11.80 21.72
C MET A 175 4.66 12.23 20.25
N PRO A 176 5.45 13.27 19.90
CA PRO A 176 5.59 13.72 18.52
C PRO A 176 5.96 12.61 17.53
N HIS A 177 6.83 11.68 17.94
CA HIS A 177 7.21 10.50 17.15
C HIS A 177 6.00 9.62 16.78
N ASN A 178 5.15 9.28 17.74
CA ASN A 178 3.96 8.46 17.50
C ASN A 178 2.88 9.23 16.74
N GLN A 179 2.76 10.54 16.95
CA GLN A 179 1.89 11.37 16.12
C GLN A 179 2.37 11.41 14.67
N GLN A 180 3.68 11.41 14.43
CA GLN A 180 4.25 11.30 13.09
C GLN A 180 3.96 9.92 12.48
N SER A 181 4.07 8.82 13.23
CA SER A 181 3.70 7.50 12.70
C SER A 181 2.23 7.42 12.30
N PHE A 182 1.31 8.07 13.03
CA PHE A 182 -0.11 8.13 12.64
C PHE A 182 -0.27 8.73 11.24
N TYR A 183 0.45 9.82 10.99
CA TYR A 183 0.46 10.48 9.69
C TYR A 183 1.12 9.59 8.62
N ASP A 184 2.32 9.07 8.87
CA ASP A 184 3.10 8.35 7.86
C ASP A 184 2.42 7.07 7.37
N HIS A 185 1.73 6.34 8.25
CA HIS A 185 1.00 5.14 7.85
C HIS A 185 -0.23 5.50 7.01
N LEU A 186 -1.05 6.46 7.45
CA LEU A 186 -2.27 6.84 6.72
C LEU A 186 -1.96 7.57 5.40
N CYS A 187 -0.93 8.43 5.38
CA CYS A 187 -0.48 9.13 4.19
C CYS A 187 0.15 8.16 3.17
N ALA A 188 0.88 7.12 3.62
CA ALA A 188 1.38 6.11 2.70
C ALA A 188 0.25 5.38 1.97
N LEU A 189 -0.86 5.10 2.66
CA LEU A 189 -2.04 4.48 2.06
C LEU A 189 -2.80 5.43 1.11
N ASP A 190 -2.48 6.72 1.08
CA ASP A 190 -3.14 7.72 0.25
C ASP A 190 -2.57 7.81 -1.17
N PHE A 191 -3.45 7.95 -2.16
CA PHE A 191 -3.08 8.06 -3.57
C PHE A 191 -2.58 9.47 -3.93
N LEU A 192 -2.88 10.47 -3.08
CA LEU A 192 -2.70 11.90 -3.35
C LEU A 192 -1.61 12.53 -2.48
#